data_AF-A0A2L1S8M6-F1
#
_entry.id   AF-A0A2L1S8M6-F1
#
_cell.length_a   1.000
_cell.length_b   1.000
_cell.length_c   1.000
_cell.angle_alpha   90.00
_cell.angle_beta   90.00
_cell.angle_gamma   90.00
#
_symmetry.space_group_name_H-M   'P 1'
#
loop_
_entity.id
_entity.type
_entity.pdbx_description
1 polymer ?
#
loop_
_entity_poly.entity_id
_entity_poly.type
_entity_poly.pdbx_seq_one_letter_code
_entity_poly.pdbx_strand_id
1 'polypeptide(L)'
;MPGVQKPLSWLTPSISELVDLPKAVRREFGYKLSLLQHGDEQESPDIKRFGEDDRIAHLTKVVVNGADGNTYRLAATVEFEEGIWVIDVFVKKSSSGISTPQKDIERIVRRLKRLKEFRASPEGQKIIQEMKAEYAEAVRFKETTEMPGSKYRRK
;
A
#
# COMPACT_ATOMS: atom_id res chain seq x y z
N MET A 1 -0.08 12.67 -11.54
CA MET A 1 -1.29 13.04 -12.32
C MET A 1 -2.51 12.94 -11.40
N PRO A 2 -3.56 13.78 -11.48
CA PRO A 2 -4.66 13.73 -10.50
C PRO A 2 -5.70 12.66 -10.89
N GLY A 3 -5.27 11.41 -11.07
CA GLY A 3 -6.18 10.26 -11.14
C GLY A 3 -6.87 10.02 -9.79
N VAL A 4 -7.95 9.25 -9.77
CA VAL A 4 -8.55 8.83 -8.51
C VAL A 4 -7.59 7.88 -7.81
N GLN A 5 -7.24 8.20 -6.56
CA GLN A 5 -6.34 7.39 -5.76
C GLN A 5 -7.01 6.07 -5.40
N LYS A 6 -6.33 4.95 -5.63
CA LYS A 6 -6.77 3.68 -5.05
C LYS A 6 -6.87 3.85 -3.53
N PRO A 7 -7.97 3.40 -2.89
CA PRO A 7 -8.11 3.53 -1.45
C PRO A 7 -7.08 2.65 -0.74
N LEU A 8 -6.70 3.08 0.46
CA LEU A 8 -5.68 2.42 1.27
C LEU A 8 -6.35 1.79 2.50
N SER A 9 -6.24 0.47 2.61
CA SER A 9 -6.77 -0.32 3.72
C SER A 9 -5.64 -0.93 4.56
N TRP A 10 -5.87 -1.03 5.87
CA TRP A 10 -4.86 -1.46 6.83
C TRP A 10 -5.31 -2.72 7.55
N LEU A 11 -4.44 -3.74 7.61
CA LEU A 11 -4.68 -4.89 8.46
C LEU A 11 -4.20 -4.61 9.88
N THR A 12 -5.12 -4.49 10.85
CA THR A 12 -4.76 -4.32 12.26
C THR A 12 -3.81 -5.44 12.72
N PRO A 13 -2.65 -5.12 13.34
CA PRO A 13 -2.26 -3.82 13.93
C PRO A 13 -1.35 -2.90 13.08
N SER A 14 -1.24 -3.08 11.76
CA SER A 14 -0.23 -2.40 10.93
C SER A 14 -0.28 -0.86 10.98
N ILE A 15 -1.46 -0.26 11.16
CA ILE A 15 -1.60 1.18 11.34
C ILE A 15 -1.01 1.68 12.65
N SER A 16 -1.20 0.94 13.75
CA SER A 16 -0.61 1.27 15.05
C SER A 16 0.91 1.19 14.98
N GLU A 17 1.44 0.15 14.34
CA GLU A 17 2.88 -0.03 14.12
C GLU A 17 3.47 1.12 13.30
N LEU A 18 2.76 1.64 12.30
CA LEU A 18 3.18 2.83 11.57
C LEU A 18 3.18 4.08 12.46
N VAL A 19 2.13 4.28 13.27
CA VAL A 19 1.96 5.45 14.14
C VAL A 19 3.10 5.58 15.16
N ASP A 20 3.60 4.44 15.66
CA ASP A 20 4.71 4.37 16.61
C ASP A 20 6.08 4.74 15.99
N LEU A 21 6.18 4.86 14.66
CA LEU A 21 7.43 5.21 13.99
C LEU A 21 7.77 6.70 14.12
N PRO A 22 9.07 7.06 14.01
CA PRO A 22 9.50 8.45 13.96
C PRO A 22 8.74 9.26 12.89
N LYS A 23 8.41 10.52 13.21
CA LYS A 23 7.60 11.39 12.33
C LYS A 23 8.15 11.51 10.90
N ALA A 24 9.48 11.57 10.75
CA ALA A 24 10.13 11.63 9.44
C ALA A 24 9.87 10.36 8.61
N VAL A 25 9.97 9.19 9.25
CA VAL A 25 9.72 7.88 8.63
C VAL A 25 8.25 7.74 8.22
N ARG A 26 7.32 8.16 9.09
CA ARG A 26 5.88 8.18 8.76
C ARG A 26 5.57 9.05 7.54
N ARG A 27 6.18 10.23 7.46
CA ARG A 27 6.00 11.14 6.31
C ARG A 27 6.51 10.51 5.02
N GLU A 28 7.66 9.85 5.07
CA GLU A 28 8.23 9.20 3.90
C GLU A 28 7.41 7.98 3.45
N PHE A 29 6.91 7.17 4.39
CA PHE A 29 5.93 6.13 4.06
C PHE A 29 4.67 6.73 3.45
N GLY A 30 4.13 7.83 3.99
CA GLY A 30 2.98 8.52 3.42
C GLY A 30 3.20 8.93 1.96
N TYR A 31 4.37 9.48 1.64
CA TYR A 31 4.75 9.79 0.26
C TYR A 31 4.80 8.53 -0.61
N LYS A 32 5.52 7.48 -0.20
CA LYS A 32 5.64 6.24 -0.99
C LYS A 32 4.30 5.52 -1.15
N LEU A 33 3.44 5.53 -0.13
CA LEU A 33 2.07 5.02 -0.23
C LEU A 33 1.24 5.84 -1.21
N SER A 34 1.39 7.17 -1.23
CA SER A 34 0.73 8.01 -2.22
C SER A 34 1.17 7.65 -3.64
N LEU A 35 2.44 7.32 -3.88
CA LEU A 35 2.89 6.82 -5.18
C LEU A 35 2.15 5.53 -5.57
N LEU A 36 2.04 4.56 -4.66
CA LEU A 36 1.27 3.33 -4.89
C LEU A 36 -0.20 3.64 -5.23
N GLN A 37 -0.83 4.59 -4.54
CA GLN A 37 -2.23 4.95 -4.76
C GLN A 37 -2.49 5.55 -6.15
N HIS A 38 -1.50 6.20 -6.75
CA HIS A 38 -1.58 6.75 -8.10
C HIS A 38 -1.03 5.82 -9.19
N GLY A 39 -0.45 4.66 -8.82
CA GLY A 39 0.24 3.78 -9.77
C GLY A 39 1.59 4.34 -10.24
N ASP A 40 2.20 5.21 -9.43
CA ASP A 40 3.47 5.88 -9.70
C ASP A 40 4.64 5.21 -8.95
N GLU A 41 4.56 3.90 -8.67
CA GLU A 41 5.60 3.17 -7.92
C GLU A 41 7.00 3.25 -8.53
N GLN A 42 7.11 3.42 -9.85
CA GLN A 42 8.38 3.56 -10.57
C GLN A 42 9.18 4.80 -10.18
N GLU A 43 8.52 5.82 -9.61
CA GLU A 43 9.15 7.07 -9.18
C GLU A 43 10.02 6.89 -7.92
N SER A 44 10.01 5.71 -7.30
CA SER A 44 10.81 5.42 -6.10
C SER A 44 11.45 4.02 -6.17
N PRO A 45 12.80 3.91 -6.24
CA PRO A 45 13.49 2.61 -6.27
C PRO A 45 13.34 1.79 -4.97
N ASP A 46 12.87 2.43 -3.90
CA ASP A 46 12.58 1.77 -2.62
C ASP A 46 11.23 1.05 -2.59
N ILE A 47 10.44 1.17 -3.66
CA ILE A 47 9.20 0.43 -3.86
C ILE A 47 9.51 -0.70 -4.83
N LYS A 48 9.43 -1.94 -4.36
CA LYS A 48 9.74 -3.13 -5.17
C LYS A 48 9.00 -4.34 -4.66
N ARG A 49 8.89 -5.38 -5.49
CA ARG A 49 8.34 -6.67 -5.03
C ARG A 49 9.27 -7.32 -4.00
N PHE A 50 8.71 -8.12 -3.10
CA PHE A 50 9.53 -9.08 -2.35
C PHE A 50 10.12 -10.09 -3.34
N GLY A 51 11.33 -10.59 -3.04
CA GLY A 51 11.98 -11.63 -3.85
C GLY A 51 12.80 -12.58 -3.00
N GLU A 52 12.56 -12.57 -1.69
CA GLU A 52 13.34 -13.30 -0.69
C GLU A 52 12.63 -14.60 -0.25
N ASP A 53 11.33 -14.73 -0.52
CA ASP A 53 10.50 -15.91 -0.21
C ASP A 53 9.28 -15.98 -1.15
N ASP A 54 9.06 -17.13 -1.78
CA ASP A 54 8.01 -17.34 -2.79
C ASP A 54 6.59 -17.06 -2.28
N ARG A 55 6.34 -17.29 -0.98
CA ARG A 55 5.01 -17.10 -0.37
C ARG A 55 4.60 -15.64 -0.33
N ILE A 56 5.57 -14.71 -0.37
CA ILE A 56 5.34 -13.26 -0.32
C ILE A 56 5.90 -12.52 -1.53
N ALA A 57 6.50 -13.20 -2.51
CA ALA A 57 7.16 -12.56 -3.66
C ALA A 57 6.24 -11.61 -4.46
N HIS A 58 4.93 -11.88 -4.46
CA HIS A 58 3.94 -11.02 -5.11
C HIS A 58 3.66 -9.71 -4.36
N LEU A 59 4.00 -9.63 -3.07
CA LEU A 59 3.77 -8.43 -2.26
C LEU A 59 4.73 -7.30 -2.64
N THR A 60 4.27 -6.07 -2.46
CA THR A 60 5.06 -4.85 -2.56
C THR A 60 5.75 -4.55 -1.23
N LYS A 61 7.07 -4.38 -1.29
CA LYS A 61 7.96 -3.92 -0.23
C LYS A 61 8.29 -2.45 -0.44
N VAL A 62 7.98 -1.62 0.55
CA VAL A 62 8.39 -0.22 0.63
C VAL A 62 9.48 -0.10 1.67
N VAL A 63 10.60 0.54 1.33
CA VAL A 63 11.74 0.74 2.22
C VAL A 63 11.90 2.22 2.56
N VAL A 64 12.18 2.53 3.82
CA VAL A 64 12.49 3.88 4.32
C VAL A 64 13.67 3.79 5.27
N ASN A 65 14.69 4.64 5.09
CA ASN A 65 15.85 4.68 5.99
C ASN A 65 15.71 5.87 6.94
N GLY A 66 15.65 5.59 8.25
CA GLY A 66 15.56 6.63 9.27
C GLY A 66 16.92 7.27 9.56
N ALA A 67 16.87 8.51 10.06
CA ALA A 67 18.06 9.23 10.54
C ALA A 67 18.67 8.61 11.81
N ASP A 68 17.94 7.70 12.47
CA ASP A 68 18.37 6.90 13.61
C ASP A 68 19.25 5.69 13.20
N GLY A 69 19.53 5.54 11.90
CA GLY A 69 20.31 4.43 11.35
C GLY A 69 19.51 3.14 11.18
N ASN A 70 18.21 3.15 11.47
CA ASN A 70 17.33 2.00 11.28
C ASN A 70 16.71 2.00 9.87
N THR A 71 16.53 0.82 9.30
CA THR A 71 15.75 0.64 8.06
C THR A 71 14.36 0.14 8.39
N TYR A 72 13.36 0.85 7.92
CA TYR A 72 11.94 0.54 8.08
C TYR A 72 11.41 -0.07 6.78
N ARG A 73 10.54 -1.06 6.91
CA ARG A 73 9.91 -1.76 5.79
C ARG A 73 8.41 -1.84 5.98
N LEU A 74 7.68 -1.66 4.90
CA LEU A 74 6.23 -1.84 4.83
C LEU A 74 5.93 -2.88 3.76
N ALA A 75 5.08 -3.85 4.10
CA ALA A 75 4.57 -4.87 3.18
C ALA A 75 3.13 -4.55 2.82
N ALA A 76 2.84 -4.47 1.52
CA ALA A 76 1.51 -4.21 1.00
C ALA A 76 1.20 -5.10 -0.21
N THR A 77 -0.08 -5.23 -0.55
CA THR A 77 -0.52 -5.76 -1.85
C THR A 77 -1.29 -4.69 -2.61
N VAL A 78 -0.96 -4.54 -3.90
CA VAL A 78 -1.57 -3.59 -4.84
C VAL A 78 -2.37 -4.31 -5.93
N GLU A 79 -2.43 -5.64 -5.86
CA GLU A 79 -3.03 -6.50 -6.91
C GLU A 79 -4.56 -6.51 -6.86
N PHE A 80 -5.14 -6.04 -5.76
CA PHE A 80 -6.59 -6.02 -5.62
C PHE A 80 -7.20 -4.77 -6.28
N GLU A 81 -8.35 -4.97 -6.91
CA GLU A 81 -9.08 -3.91 -7.61
C GLU A 81 -9.67 -2.89 -6.64
N GLU A 82 -10.10 -3.33 -5.47
CA GLU A 82 -10.77 -2.45 -4.51
C GLU A 82 -9.82 -1.54 -3.76
N GLY A 83 -8.50 -1.76 -3.84
CA GLY A 83 -7.54 -0.91 -3.14
C GLY A 83 -6.24 -1.60 -2.76
N ILE A 84 -5.40 -0.83 -2.06
CA ILE A 84 -4.09 -1.25 -1.58
C ILE A 84 -4.23 -1.69 -0.13
N TRP A 85 -3.71 -2.87 0.21
CA TRP A 85 -3.76 -3.39 1.57
C TRP A 85 -2.39 -3.40 2.21
N VAL A 86 -2.23 -2.64 3.29
CA VAL A 86 -1.01 -2.64 4.12
C VAL A 86 -1.09 -3.78 5.13
N ILE A 87 -0.22 -4.78 4.94
CA ILE A 87 -0.20 -6.03 5.69
C ILE A 87 0.65 -5.89 6.95
N ASP A 88 1.81 -5.26 6.85
CA ASP A 88 2.77 -5.19 7.96
C ASP A 88 3.69 -3.97 7.83
N VAL A 89 4.10 -3.43 8.97
CA VAL A 89 5.10 -2.34 9.08
C VAL A 89 6.09 -2.72 10.16
N PHE A 90 7.38 -2.77 9.82
CA PHE A 90 8.39 -3.26 10.74
C PHE A 90 9.75 -2.59 10.56
N VAL A 91 10.49 -2.55 11.66
CA VAL A 91 11.88 -2.11 11.67
C VAL A 91 12.76 -3.32 11.40
N LYS A 92 13.59 -3.28 10.35
CA LYS A 92 14.61 -4.29 10.13
C LYS A 92 15.70 -4.11 11.19
N LYS A 93 15.68 -4.96 12.21
CA LYS A 93 16.66 -4.95 13.30
C LYS A 93 17.93 -5.76 13.04
N SER A 94 18.10 -6.41 11.87
CA SER A 94 19.31 -7.20 11.59
C SER A 94 20.47 -6.35 11.09
N SER A 95 21.61 -6.48 11.77
CA SER A 95 22.92 -5.87 11.47
C SER A 95 23.70 -6.60 10.37
N SER A 96 23.23 -7.74 9.87
CA SER A 96 23.87 -8.51 8.80
C SER A 96 22.84 -9.00 7.77
N GLY A 97 23.11 -8.73 6.49
CA GLY A 97 22.33 -9.22 5.34
C GLY A 97 21.31 -8.24 4.76
N ILE A 98 21.12 -8.33 3.43
CA ILE A 98 20.13 -7.58 2.64
C ILE A 98 18.71 -8.14 2.86
N SER A 99 18.63 -9.44 3.15
CA SER A 99 17.37 -10.19 3.25
C SER A 99 16.53 -9.81 4.48
N THR A 100 15.21 -9.93 4.35
CA THR A 100 14.27 -9.82 5.47
C THR A 100 14.46 -11.01 6.42
N PRO A 101 14.57 -10.80 7.75
CA PRO A 101 14.70 -11.90 8.69
C PRO A 101 13.53 -12.89 8.61
N GLN A 102 13.80 -14.19 8.74
CA GLN A 102 12.75 -15.23 8.65
C GLN A 102 11.56 -14.96 9.59
N LYS A 103 11.82 -14.44 10.79
CA LYS A 103 10.76 -14.09 11.77
C LYS A 103 9.78 -13.05 11.23
N ASP A 104 10.27 -12.06 10.48
CA ASP A 104 9.43 -11.04 9.87
C ASP A 104 8.68 -11.63 8.67
N ILE A 105 9.32 -12.48 7.86
CA ILE A 105 8.65 -13.22 6.76
C ILE A 105 7.48 -14.04 7.30
N GLU A 106 7.69 -14.84 8.35
CA GLU A 106 6.62 -15.64 8.96
C GLU A 106 5.49 -14.77 9.54
N ARG A 107 5.80 -13.57 10.05
CA ARG A 107 4.78 -12.59 10.49
C ARG A 107 3.95 -12.11 9.31
N ILE A 108 4.59 -11.73 8.21
CA ILE A 108 3.91 -11.28 6.98
C ILE A 108 3.03 -12.41 6.42
N VAL A 109 3.55 -13.63 6.31
CA VAL A 109 2.81 -14.80 5.81
C VAL A 109 1.55 -15.06 6.64
N ARG A 110 1.66 -15.04 7.97
CA ARG A 110 0.50 -15.22 8.87
C ARG A 110 -0.54 -14.11 8.69
N ARG A 111 -0.11 -12.86 8.55
CA ARG A 111 -0.99 -11.72 8.33
C ARG A 111 -1.66 -11.76 6.96
N LEU A 112 -0.92 -12.17 5.92
CA LEU A 112 -1.46 -12.39 4.58
C LEU A 112 -2.53 -13.49 4.59
N LYS A 113 -2.32 -14.58 5.34
CA LYS A 113 -3.34 -15.62 5.52
C LYS A 113 -4.61 -15.05 6.16
N ARG A 114 -4.47 -14.27 7.24
CA ARG A 114 -5.60 -13.59 7.89
C ARG A 114 -6.34 -12.65 6.94
N LEU A 115 -5.61 -11.90 6.10
CA LEU A 115 -6.23 -11.05 5.08
C LEU A 115 -7.04 -11.90 4.09
N LYS A 116 -6.48 -13.00 3.57
CA LYS A 116 -7.20 -13.90 2.66
C LYS A 116 -8.46 -14.50 3.30
N GLU A 117 -8.38 -14.91 4.55
CA GLU A 117 -9.53 -15.42 5.32
C GLU A 117 -10.61 -14.35 5.51
N PHE A 118 -10.22 -13.13 5.90
CA PHE A 118 -11.14 -11.99 6.01
C PHE A 118 -11.84 -11.73 4.68
N ARG A 119 -11.11 -11.67 3.57
CA ARG A 119 -11.69 -11.45 2.23
C ARG A 119 -12.66 -12.56 1.80
N ALA A 120 -12.48 -13.78 2.30
CA ALA A 120 -13.36 -14.91 2.03
C ALA A 120 -14.58 -14.95 2.97
N SER A 121 -14.57 -14.20 4.08
CA SER A 121 -15.70 -14.15 5.02
C SER A 121 -16.85 -13.31 4.44
N PRO A 122 -18.12 -13.59 4.82
CA PRO A 122 -19.26 -12.77 4.39
C PRO A 122 -19.12 -11.30 4.76
N GLU A 123 -18.57 -11.01 5.93
CA GLU A 123 -18.32 -9.65 6.41
C GLU A 123 -17.27 -8.94 5.57
N GLY A 124 -16.14 -9.61 5.28
CA GLY A 124 -15.11 -9.03 4.44
C GLY A 124 -15.56 -8.85 3.00
N GLN A 125 -16.34 -9.79 2.45
CA GLN A 125 -16.94 -9.63 1.13
C GLN A 125 -17.85 -8.39 1.07
N LYS A 126 -18.69 -8.18 2.09
CA LYS A 126 -19.54 -6.98 2.15
C LYS A 126 -18.72 -5.69 2.16
N ILE A 127 -17.70 -5.61 3.01
CA ILE A 127 -16.79 -4.46 3.09
C ILE A 127 -16.08 -4.22 1.75
N ILE A 128 -15.59 -5.29 1.11
CA ILE A 128 -14.91 -5.19 -0.20
C ILE A 128 -15.87 -4.69 -1.28
N GLN A 129 -17.12 -5.15 -1.28
CA GLN A 129 -18.13 -4.67 -2.23
C GLN A 129 -18.41 -3.18 -2.03
N GLU A 130 -18.54 -2.73 -0.78
CA GLU A 130 -18.70 -1.31 -0.45
C GLU A 130 -17.48 -0.48 -0.90
N MET A 131 -16.26 -0.95 -0.62
CA MET A 131 -15.02 -0.30 -1.08
C MET A 131 -14.94 -0.21 -2.62
N LYS A 132 -15.32 -1.27 -3.33
CA LYS A 132 -15.36 -1.28 -4.80
C LYS A 132 -16.36 -0.26 -5.34
N ALA A 133 -17.55 -0.21 -4.74
CA ALA A 133 -18.61 0.70 -5.16
C ALA A 133 -18.18 2.16 -4.97
N GLU A 134 -17.62 2.50 -3.81
CA GLU A 134 -17.12 3.84 -3.50
C GLU A 134 -16.00 4.26 -4.46
N TYR A 135 -15.04 3.37 -4.72
CA TYR A 135 -13.94 3.65 -5.63
C TYR A 135 -14.43 3.84 -7.08
N ALA A 136 -15.35 2.99 -7.55
CA ALA A 136 -15.94 3.12 -8.88
C ALA A 136 -16.75 4.41 -9.04
N GLU A 137 -17.48 4.83 -8.01
CA GLU A 137 -18.21 6.09 -8.01
C GLU A 137 -17.26 7.29 -8.07
N ALA A 138 -16.18 7.28 -7.29
CA ALA A 138 -15.17 8.32 -7.30
C ALA A 138 -14.50 8.46 -8.69
N VAL A 139 -14.17 7.33 -9.33
CA VAL A 139 -13.65 7.28 -10.71
C VAL A 139 -14.64 7.92 -11.69
N ARG A 140 -15.90 7.48 -11.67
CA ARG A 140 -16.95 7.99 -12.55
C ARG A 140 -17.20 9.49 -12.38
N PHE A 141 -17.22 9.97 -11.14
CA PHE A 141 -17.44 11.38 -10.82
C PHE A 141 -16.33 12.26 -11.41
N LYS A 142 -15.07 11.80 -11.31
CA LYS A 142 -13.92 12.48 -11.91
C LYS A 142 -13.97 12.49 -13.43
N GLU A 143 -14.25 11.35 -14.07
CA GLU A 143 -14.39 11.27 -15.53
C GLU A 143 -15.48 12.22 -16.06
N THR A 144 -16.58 12.37 -15.31
CA THR A 144 -17.67 13.30 -15.65
C THR A 144 -17.26 14.77 -15.51
N THR A 145 -16.41 15.09 -14.52
CA THR A 145 -15.97 16.45 -14.22
C THR A 145 -14.83 16.92 -15.14
N GLU A 146 -14.03 15.98 -15.67
CA GLU A 146 -12.88 16.27 -16.53
C GLU A 146 -13.21 16.32 -18.05
N MET A 147 -14.50 16.33 -18.44
CA MET A 147 -14.89 16.46 -19.86
C MET A 147 -14.34 17.75 -20.52
N PRO A 148 -13.56 17.67 -21.62
CA PRO A 148 -13.03 18.85 -22.29
C PRO A 148 -14.12 19.50 -23.15
N GLY A 149 -14.76 20.54 -22.61
CA GLY A 149 -15.86 21.23 -23.27
C GLY A 149 -15.85 22.75 -23.09
N SER A 150 -14.79 23.44 -23.51
CA SER A 150 -14.98 24.81 -24.04
C SER A 150 -13.89 25.19 -25.03
N LYS A 151 -14.11 24.83 -26.29
CA LYS A 151 -13.57 25.57 -27.42
C LYS A 151 -14.20 26.97 -27.40
N TYR A 152 -13.61 27.92 -26.68
CA TYR A 152 -13.86 29.34 -26.94
C TYR A 152 -13.24 29.70 -28.29
N ARG A 153 -14.05 29.52 -29.33
CA ARG A 153 -13.88 30.10 -30.66
C ARG A 153 -13.93 31.62 -30.50
N ARG A 154 -12.78 32.28 -30.40
CA ARG A 154 -12.69 33.75 -30.56
C ARG A 154 -13.03 34.07 -32.02
N LYS A 155 -14.11 34.83 -32.22
CA LYS A 155 -14.36 35.59 -33.44
C LYS A 155 -13.48 36.83 -33.43
#